data_AF-A0A931SNB4-F1
#
_entry.id   AF-A0A931SNB4-F1
#
_cell.length_a   1.000
_cell.length_b   1.000
_cell.length_c   1.000
_cell.angle_alpha   90.00
_cell.angle_beta   90.00
_cell.angle_gamma   90.00
#
_symmetry.space_group_name_H-M   'P 1'
#
loop_
_entity.id
_entity.type
_entity.pdbx_description
1 polymer ?
#
loop_
_entity_poly.entity_id
_entity_poly.type
_entity_poly.pdbx_seq_one_letter_code
_entity_poly.pdbx_strand_id
1 'polypeptide(L)'
;MWSVVNTRKSLLVALMVLSLAALTACGVSKGEYDSVKKQLGEEQQQVSAKAAEVANLQQRLTTAEQQGTAAQQQIAAKDQDVKNLQQQVSQLQQQTVPGKSVIMAIVTPTPRPTATPGPSPTPGPTATPKPIPAARVVPIAFYADTATASVSKYNIAATASCTRTSLFKRGLKLLWRAEIVDTSSGKVLQTAAVKTFVVKLPSGEVIAMKFGAHGSGENIRAFWTTSWDIPLDYPLGILDYTMEVVTVDGKTGTFRENTGLGTSGVLTIVE
;
A
#
# COMPACT_ATOMS: atom_id res chain seq x y z
N MET A 1 -4.62 -25.88 -20.30
CA MET A 1 -4.94 -24.52 -20.79
C MET A 1 -3.72 -23.69 -21.18
N TRP A 2 -2.52 -23.93 -20.63
CA TRP A 2 -1.30 -23.16 -20.96
C TRP A 2 -0.71 -23.45 -22.36
N SER A 3 -0.87 -24.69 -22.87
CA SER A 3 -0.38 -25.09 -24.20
C SER A 3 -1.10 -24.38 -25.36
N VAL A 4 -2.41 -24.13 -25.25
CA VAL A 4 -3.25 -23.53 -26.32
C VAL A 4 -2.97 -22.03 -26.53
N VAL A 5 -2.50 -21.33 -25.50
CA VAL A 5 -2.18 -19.90 -25.56
C VAL A 5 -0.86 -19.66 -26.31
N ASN A 6 0.10 -20.58 -26.20
CA ASN A 6 1.40 -20.45 -26.86
C ASN A 6 1.33 -20.77 -28.37
N THR A 7 0.43 -21.68 -28.77
CA THR A 7 0.18 -21.99 -30.19
C THR A 7 -0.50 -20.82 -30.91
N ARG A 8 -1.42 -20.12 -30.25
CA ARG A 8 -2.12 -18.95 -30.83
C ARG A 8 -1.22 -17.72 -31.02
N LYS A 9 -0.25 -17.49 -30.12
CA LYS A 9 0.73 -16.41 -30.26
C LYS A 9 1.70 -16.66 -31.43
N SER A 10 2.13 -17.92 -31.61
CA SER A 10 2.99 -18.29 -32.74
C SER A 10 2.26 -18.21 -34.09
N LEU A 11 0.96 -18.52 -34.11
CA LEU A 11 0.12 -18.41 -35.31
C LEU A 11 -0.12 -16.95 -35.74
N LEU A 12 -0.31 -16.03 -34.77
CA LEU A 12 -0.52 -14.60 -35.04
C LEU A 12 0.74 -13.89 -35.57
N VAL A 13 1.92 -14.23 -35.05
CA VAL A 13 3.19 -13.71 -35.57
C VAL A 13 3.49 -14.27 -36.96
N ALA A 14 3.21 -15.55 -37.21
CA ALA A 14 3.34 -16.14 -38.54
C ALA A 14 2.35 -15.55 -39.56
N LEU A 15 1.11 -15.25 -39.14
CA LEU A 15 0.10 -14.58 -39.99
C LEU A 15 0.47 -13.13 -40.33
N MET A 16 1.11 -12.38 -39.41
CA MET A 16 1.63 -11.04 -39.71
C MET A 16 2.84 -11.05 -40.66
N VAL A 17 3.68 -12.08 -40.60
CA VAL A 17 4.80 -12.25 -41.55
C VAL A 17 4.27 -12.66 -42.93
N LEU A 18 3.19 -13.46 -42.99
CA LEU A 18 2.55 -13.86 -44.25
C LEU A 18 1.77 -12.70 -44.92
N SER A 19 1.19 -11.77 -44.15
CA SER A 19 0.53 -10.58 -44.70
C SER A 19 1.52 -9.51 -45.21
N LEU A 20 2.78 -9.54 -44.78
CA LEU A 20 3.81 -8.61 -45.23
C LEU A 20 4.42 -8.97 -46.60
N ALA A 21 4.21 -10.19 -47.09
CA ALA A 21 4.59 -10.59 -48.45
C ALA A 21 3.56 -10.17 -49.52
N ALA A 22 2.35 -9.76 -49.11
CA ALA A 22 1.27 -9.31 -50.00
C ALA A 22 1.28 -7.80 -50.28
N LEU A 23 2.24 -7.04 -49.73
CA LEU A 23 2.29 -5.58 -49.80
C LEU A 23 3.14 -5.01 -50.94
N THR A 24 3.56 -5.82 -51.93
CA THR A 24 4.24 -5.30 -53.14
C THR A 24 3.34 -4.47 -54.07
N ALA A 25 2.09 -4.21 -53.69
CA ALA A 25 1.15 -3.34 -54.42
C ALA A 25 1.03 -1.91 -53.87
N CYS A 26 1.65 -1.58 -52.73
CA CYS A 26 1.72 -0.22 -52.21
C CYS A 26 3.20 0.14 -52.03
N GLY A 27 3.66 1.22 -52.68
CA GLY A 27 5.06 1.63 -52.79
C GLY A 27 5.76 1.99 -51.48
N VAL A 28 5.93 1.03 -50.57
CA VAL A 28 6.82 1.14 -49.41
C VAL A 28 8.25 1.14 -49.93
N SER A 29 8.99 2.21 -49.63
CA SER A 29 10.38 2.31 -50.03
C SER A 29 11.23 1.28 -49.28
N LYS A 30 12.32 0.81 -49.89
CA LYS A 30 13.25 -0.14 -49.26
C LYS A 30 13.76 0.35 -47.89
N GLY A 31 13.93 1.67 -47.73
CA GLY A 31 14.36 2.29 -46.47
C GLY A 31 13.32 2.22 -45.35
N GLU A 32 12.03 2.30 -45.67
CA GLU A 32 10.94 2.12 -44.70
C GLU A 32 10.87 0.66 -44.23
N TYR A 33 11.04 -0.30 -45.14
CA TYR A 33 11.09 -1.73 -44.80
C TYR A 33 12.27 -2.06 -43.87
N ASP A 34 13.47 -1.57 -44.18
CA ASP A 34 14.65 -1.82 -43.36
C ASP A 34 14.53 -1.19 -41.96
N SER A 35 13.88 -0.01 -41.86
CA SER A 35 13.61 0.67 -40.59
C SER A 35 12.61 -0.12 -39.72
N VAL A 36 11.51 -0.60 -40.32
CA VAL A 36 10.51 -1.42 -39.61
C VAL A 36 11.12 -2.75 -39.16
N LYS A 37 11.94 -3.39 -40.01
CA LYS A 37 12.63 -4.63 -39.65
C LYS A 37 13.59 -4.45 -38.47
N LYS A 38 14.29 -3.31 -38.42
CA LYS A 38 15.16 -2.95 -37.29
C LYS A 38 14.33 -2.73 -36.02
N GLN A 39 13.26 -1.96 -36.10
CA GLN A 39 12.36 -1.68 -34.98
C GLN A 39 11.75 -2.97 -34.40
N LEU A 40 11.32 -3.89 -35.27
CA LEU A 40 10.78 -5.18 -34.84
C LEU A 40 11.83 -6.02 -34.09
N GLY A 41 13.09 -5.97 -34.53
CA GLY A 41 14.20 -6.63 -33.82
C GLY A 41 14.44 -6.06 -32.43
N GLU A 42 14.40 -4.73 -32.29
CA GLU A 42 14.56 -4.03 -31.01
C GLU A 42 13.37 -4.28 -30.07
N GLU A 43 12.14 -4.25 -30.58
CA GLU A 43 10.94 -4.60 -29.82
C GLU A 43 10.96 -6.06 -29.37
N GLN A 44 11.38 -6.98 -30.23
CA GLN A 44 11.47 -8.40 -29.88
C GLN A 44 12.52 -8.65 -28.78
N GLN A 45 13.62 -7.90 -28.79
CA GLN A 45 14.59 -7.91 -27.69
C GLN A 45 13.99 -7.34 -26.40
N GLN A 46 13.29 -6.20 -26.46
CA GLN A 46 12.59 -5.63 -25.29
C GLN A 46 11.57 -6.59 -24.69
N VAL A 47 10.76 -7.26 -25.51
CA VAL A 47 9.76 -8.23 -25.06
C VAL A 47 10.43 -9.40 -24.34
N SER A 48 11.57 -9.89 -24.84
CA SER A 48 12.31 -10.97 -24.18
C SER A 48 12.92 -10.53 -22.84
N ALA A 49 13.42 -9.29 -22.74
CA ALA A 49 13.96 -8.74 -21.50
C ALA A 49 12.87 -8.56 -20.44
N LYS A 50 11.70 -8.02 -20.83
CA LYS A 50 10.54 -7.91 -19.94
C LYS A 50 9.98 -9.27 -19.52
N ALA A 51 10.04 -10.28 -20.39
CA ALA A 51 9.64 -11.63 -20.01
C ALA A 51 10.55 -12.23 -18.92
N ALA A 52 11.86 -11.96 -18.97
CA ALA A 52 12.79 -12.37 -17.91
C ALA A 52 12.52 -11.62 -16.58
N GLU A 53 12.18 -10.32 -16.66
CA GLU A 53 11.79 -9.53 -15.48
C GLU A 53 10.52 -10.08 -14.83
N VAL A 54 9.49 -10.42 -15.61
CA VAL A 54 8.26 -11.05 -15.10
C VAL A 54 8.55 -12.38 -14.43
N ALA A 55 9.44 -13.21 -14.98
CA ALA A 55 9.85 -14.46 -14.34
C ALA A 55 10.53 -14.22 -12.97
N ASN A 56 11.38 -13.19 -12.86
CA ASN A 56 12.01 -12.82 -11.60
C ASN A 56 10.99 -12.33 -10.57
N LEU A 57 10.05 -11.48 -10.97
CA LEU A 57 8.98 -10.98 -10.10
C LEU A 57 8.09 -12.12 -9.59
N GLN A 58 7.77 -13.09 -10.45
CA GLN A 58 6.99 -14.27 -10.05
C GLN A 58 7.70 -15.08 -8.96
N GLN A 59 9.02 -15.28 -9.09
CA GLN A 59 9.82 -15.97 -8.07
C GLN A 59 9.84 -15.20 -6.74
N ARG A 60 9.92 -13.87 -6.79
CA ARG A 60 9.88 -13.01 -5.59
C ARG A 60 8.52 -13.08 -4.89
N LEU A 61 7.42 -13.11 -5.63
CA LEU A 61 6.07 -13.28 -5.07
C LEU A 61 5.94 -14.61 -4.34
N THR A 62 6.33 -15.72 -4.97
CA THR A 62 6.30 -17.04 -4.32
C THR A 62 7.16 -17.09 -3.05
N THR A 63 8.32 -16.44 -3.06
CA THR A 63 9.18 -16.34 -1.86
C THR A 63 8.50 -15.53 -0.74
N ALA A 64 7.86 -14.41 -1.08
CA ALA A 64 7.13 -13.59 -0.12
C ALA A 64 5.92 -14.33 0.48
N GLU A 65 5.19 -15.12 -0.32
CA GLU A 65 4.07 -15.94 0.15
C GLU A 65 4.51 -17.01 1.16
N GLN A 66 5.66 -17.66 0.90
CA GLN A 66 6.25 -18.62 1.85
C GLN A 66 6.65 -17.95 3.16
N GLN A 67 7.27 -16.77 3.09
CA GLN A 67 7.63 -15.98 4.28
C GLN A 67 6.40 -15.55 5.08
N GLY A 68 5.33 -15.10 4.42
CA GLY A 68 4.07 -14.75 5.07
C GLY A 68 3.46 -15.94 5.81
N THR A 69 3.49 -17.13 5.20
CA THR A 69 2.99 -18.36 5.83
C THR A 69 3.82 -18.75 7.06
N ALA A 70 5.15 -18.65 6.98
CA ALA A 70 6.03 -18.92 8.11
C ALA A 70 5.82 -17.92 9.26
N ALA A 71 5.68 -16.64 8.95
CA ALA A 71 5.38 -15.62 9.96
C ALA A 71 4.02 -15.88 10.63
N GLN A 72 3.00 -16.30 9.87
CA GLN A 72 1.70 -16.64 10.42
C GLN A 72 1.76 -17.82 11.40
N GLN A 73 2.56 -18.84 11.11
CA GLN A 73 2.78 -19.98 12.02
C GLN A 73 3.48 -19.54 13.31
N GLN A 74 4.44 -18.62 13.22
CA GLN A 74 5.12 -18.07 14.39
C GLN A 74 4.17 -17.24 15.27
N ILE A 75 3.30 -16.43 14.66
CA ILE A 75 2.27 -15.69 15.39
C ILE A 75 1.33 -16.66 16.13
N ALA A 76 0.86 -17.71 15.46
CA ALA A 76 -0.01 -18.72 16.09
C ALA A 76 0.68 -19.44 17.27
N ALA A 77 1.98 -19.74 17.16
CA ALA A 77 2.76 -20.31 18.26
C ALA A 77 2.87 -19.34 19.44
N LYS A 78 3.14 -18.05 19.16
CA LYS A 78 3.21 -17.00 20.19
C LYS A 78 1.87 -16.75 20.88
N ASP A 79 0.76 -16.84 20.16
CA ASP A 79 -0.57 -16.72 20.73
C ASP A 79 -0.87 -17.84 21.74
N GLN A 80 -0.34 -19.05 21.49
CA GLN A 80 -0.47 -20.16 22.43
C GLN A 80 0.39 -19.94 23.69
N ASP A 81 1.61 -19.41 23.53
CA ASP A 81 2.46 -19.04 24.66
C ASP A 81 1.80 -17.97 25.54
N VAL A 82 1.20 -16.94 24.93
CA VAL A 82 0.47 -15.89 25.65
C VAL A 82 -0.68 -16.48 26.46
N LYS A 83 -1.47 -17.40 25.88
CA LYS A 83 -2.56 -18.08 26.61
C LYS A 83 -2.04 -18.87 27.81
N ASN A 84 -0.96 -19.63 27.63
CA ASN A 84 -0.35 -20.42 28.71
C ASN A 84 0.15 -19.51 29.85
N LEU A 85 0.83 -18.42 29.52
CA LEU A 85 1.30 -17.44 30.50
C LEU A 85 0.14 -16.77 31.23
N GLN A 86 -0.96 -16.47 30.53
CA GLN A 86 -2.14 -15.85 31.13
C GLN A 86 -2.86 -16.79 32.11
N GLN A 87 -2.85 -18.10 31.84
CA GLN A 87 -3.30 -19.12 32.80
C GLN A 87 -2.40 -19.17 34.03
N GLN A 88 -1.08 -19.13 33.85
CA GLN A 88 -0.12 -19.13 34.96
C GLN A 88 -0.27 -17.90 35.85
N VAL A 89 -0.43 -16.70 35.26
CA VAL A 89 -0.68 -15.45 36.00
C VAL A 89 -1.99 -15.55 36.79
N SER A 90 -3.05 -16.10 36.20
CA SER A 90 -4.34 -16.28 36.88
C SER A 90 -4.25 -17.22 38.08
N GLN A 91 -3.46 -18.30 37.98
CA GLN A 91 -3.21 -19.22 39.10
C GLN A 91 -2.43 -18.56 40.23
N LEU A 92 -1.41 -17.76 39.91
CA LEU A 92 -0.62 -17.02 40.91
C LEU A 92 -1.48 -15.94 41.62
N GLN A 93 -2.39 -15.29 40.91
CA GLN A 93 -3.31 -14.31 41.49
C GLN A 93 -4.30 -14.95 42.46
N GLN A 94 -4.80 -16.16 42.18
CA GLN A 94 -5.70 -16.90 43.08
C GLN A 94 -5.02 -17.33 44.39
N GLN A 95 -3.68 -17.40 44.43
CA GLN A 95 -2.91 -17.66 45.66
C GLN A 95 -2.71 -16.42 46.53
N THR A 96 -3.10 -15.22 46.06
CA THR A 96 -2.88 -13.97 46.80
C THR A 96 -4.20 -13.46 47.37
N VAL A 97 -4.50 -13.78 48.63
CA VAL A 97 -5.62 -13.19 49.38
C VAL A 97 -5.14 -11.86 50.00
N PRO A 98 -5.91 -10.76 49.96
CA PRO A 98 -5.45 -9.49 50.56
C PRO A 98 -5.47 -9.62 52.08
N GLY A 99 -4.29 -9.49 52.71
CA GLY A 99 -4.18 -9.20 54.15
C GLY A 99 -3.88 -10.36 55.10
N LYS A 100 -3.36 -11.52 54.65
CA LYS A 100 -2.91 -12.57 55.57
C LYS A 100 -1.59 -13.19 55.12
N SER A 101 -0.52 -12.97 55.90
CA SER A 101 0.73 -13.71 55.76
C SER A 101 0.45 -15.20 55.84
N VAL A 102 0.61 -15.91 54.73
CA VAL A 102 0.45 -17.36 54.72
C VAL A 102 1.78 -17.96 55.14
N ILE A 103 1.91 -18.27 56.44
CA ILE A 103 2.89 -19.25 56.91
C ILE A 103 2.30 -20.62 56.54
N MET A 104 2.69 -21.18 55.39
CA MET A 104 2.38 -22.57 55.08
C MET A 104 3.40 -23.46 55.81
N ALA A 105 2.93 -24.17 56.84
CA ALA A 105 3.62 -25.32 57.37
C ALA A 105 3.68 -26.40 56.29
N ILE A 106 4.89 -26.64 55.77
CA ILE A 106 5.20 -27.75 54.86
C ILE A 106 5.24 -29.03 55.71
N VAL A 107 4.25 -29.91 55.56
CA VAL A 107 4.39 -31.31 55.94
C VAL A 107 5.30 -31.98 54.93
N THR A 108 6.47 -32.41 55.40
CA THR A 108 7.56 -33.02 54.64
C THR A 108 7.20 -34.45 54.20
N PRO A 109 7.04 -34.76 52.91
CA PRO A 109 7.16 -36.14 52.45
C PRO A 109 8.65 -36.55 52.45
N THR A 110 8.93 -37.76 52.93
CA THR A 110 10.26 -38.39 53.00
C THR A 110 11.07 -38.21 51.70
N PRO A 111 12.34 -37.76 51.76
CA PRO A 111 13.12 -37.48 50.56
C PRO A 111 13.49 -38.77 49.82
N ARG A 112 13.18 -38.81 48.52
CA ARG A 112 13.83 -39.69 47.56
C ARG A 112 15.26 -39.17 47.33
N PRO A 113 16.30 -40.02 47.22
CA PRO A 113 17.65 -39.54 46.92
C PRO A 113 17.66 -38.89 45.53
N THR A 114 17.72 -37.56 45.52
CA THR A 114 17.87 -36.75 44.33
C THR A 114 19.36 -36.60 44.04
N ALA A 115 19.79 -37.01 42.85
CA ALA A 115 21.14 -36.77 42.37
C ALA A 115 21.47 -35.28 42.47
N THR A 116 22.60 -34.96 43.08
CA THR A 116 23.11 -33.59 43.24
C THR A 116 23.26 -32.92 41.87
N PRO A 117 22.50 -31.86 41.57
CA PRO A 117 22.76 -31.05 40.39
C PRO A 117 24.11 -30.35 40.57
N GLY A 118 25.00 -30.45 39.58
CA GLY A 118 26.23 -29.66 39.56
C GLY A 118 25.95 -28.16 39.65
N PRO A 119 26.93 -27.34 40.08
CA PRO A 119 26.72 -25.91 40.27
C PRO A 119 26.23 -25.26 38.98
N SER A 120 25.03 -24.68 39.04
CA SER A 120 24.46 -23.90 37.96
C SER A 120 25.33 -22.66 37.72
N PRO A 121 25.76 -22.36 36.48
CA PRO A 121 26.51 -21.15 36.19
C PRO A 121 25.66 -19.94 36.57
N THR A 122 26.25 -19.02 37.34
CA THR A 122 25.60 -17.77 37.73
C THR A 122 25.15 -17.02 36.48
N PRO A 123 23.86 -16.64 36.36
CA PRO A 123 23.39 -15.83 35.25
C PRO A 123 24.20 -14.52 35.20
N GLY A 124 24.84 -14.24 34.08
CA GLY A 124 25.48 -12.95 33.85
C GLY A 124 24.48 -11.80 33.98
N PRO A 125 24.93 -10.56 34.25
CA PRO A 125 24.05 -9.42 34.42
C PRO A 125 23.15 -9.26 33.18
N THR A 126 21.83 -9.27 33.41
CA THR A 126 20.83 -8.99 32.38
C THR A 126 21.09 -7.60 31.82
N ALA A 127 21.40 -7.52 30.52
CA ALA A 127 21.57 -6.25 29.83
C ALA A 127 20.33 -5.38 30.06
N THR A 128 20.53 -4.17 30.56
CA THR A 128 19.43 -3.21 30.76
C THR A 128 18.76 -2.97 29.40
N PRO A 129 17.43 -3.16 29.28
CA PRO A 129 16.75 -2.95 28.01
C PRO A 129 17.00 -1.51 27.54
N LYS A 130 17.53 -1.39 26.32
CA LYS A 130 17.74 -0.09 25.68
C LYS A 130 16.37 0.61 25.60
N PRO A 131 16.25 1.88 26.05
CA PRO A 131 14.97 2.58 26.04
C PRO A 131 14.39 2.58 24.62
N ILE A 132 13.15 2.13 24.49
CA ILE A 132 12.39 2.19 23.24
C ILE A 132 12.27 3.68 22.88
N PRO A 133 12.62 4.09 21.65
CA PRO A 133 12.43 5.46 21.20
C PRO A 133 10.98 5.89 21.41
N ALA A 134 10.77 7.08 21.98
CA ALA A 134 9.42 7.62 22.15
C ALA A 134 8.69 7.65 20.80
N ALA A 135 7.44 7.18 20.79
CA ALA A 135 6.62 7.17 19.58
C ALA A 135 6.49 8.60 19.03
N ARG A 136 6.76 8.77 17.73
CA ARG A 136 6.60 10.06 17.06
C ARG A 136 5.11 10.40 16.98
N VAL A 137 4.69 11.46 17.66
CA VAL A 137 3.32 11.99 17.54
C VAL A 137 3.20 12.74 16.22
N VAL A 138 2.32 12.28 15.33
CA VAL A 138 1.97 12.99 14.10
C VAL A 138 0.78 13.91 14.42
N PRO A 139 0.87 15.24 14.24
CA PRO A 139 -0.18 16.17 14.66
C PRO A 139 -1.46 16.07 13.81
N ILE A 140 -1.34 15.64 12.56
CA ILE A 140 -2.44 15.53 11.61
C ILE A 140 -2.40 14.15 10.94
N ALA A 141 -3.48 13.39 11.07
CA ALA A 141 -3.69 12.15 10.35
C ALA A 141 -4.53 12.39 9.09
N PHE A 142 -4.24 11.63 8.02
CA PHE A 142 -4.95 11.70 6.75
C PHE A 142 -5.64 10.38 6.46
N TYR A 143 -6.90 10.45 6.04
CA TYR A 143 -7.54 9.42 5.24
C TYR A 143 -7.76 10.02 3.86
N ALA A 144 -7.06 9.54 2.84
CA ALA A 144 -7.15 10.07 1.48
C ALA A 144 -7.38 8.95 0.46
N ASP A 145 -8.17 9.26 -0.55
CA ASP A 145 -8.35 8.39 -1.72
C ASP A 145 -8.56 9.21 -3.00
N THR A 146 -8.37 8.54 -4.13
CA THR A 146 -8.71 9.06 -5.45
C THR A 146 -9.91 8.34 -6.03
N ALA A 147 -10.71 9.08 -6.79
CA ALA A 147 -11.87 8.57 -7.50
C ALA A 147 -11.98 9.17 -8.89
N THR A 148 -12.70 8.49 -9.78
CA THR A 148 -13.16 9.09 -11.04
C THR A 148 -14.17 10.21 -10.76
N ALA A 149 -14.11 11.29 -11.52
CA ALA A 149 -15.10 12.36 -11.46
C ALA A 149 -16.11 12.28 -12.62
N SER A 150 -16.93 13.32 -12.76
CA SER A 150 -17.77 13.55 -13.93
C SER A 150 -16.93 13.88 -15.18
N VAL A 151 -17.59 14.28 -16.26
CA VAL A 151 -16.96 14.62 -17.55
C VAL A 151 -15.81 15.61 -17.37
N SER A 152 -14.66 15.32 -18.00
CA SER A 152 -13.50 16.19 -18.03
C SER A 152 -13.68 17.39 -18.96
N LYS A 153 -12.78 18.38 -18.88
CA LYS A 153 -12.74 19.49 -19.86
C LYS A 153 -12.46 19.02 -21.30
N TYR A 154 -11.95 17.80 -21.46
CA TYR A 154 -11.69 17.15 -22.75
C TYR A 154 -12.91 16.37 -23.26
N ASN A 155 -14.07 16.51 -22.60
CA ASN A 155 -15.30 15.78 -22.90
C ASN A 155 -15.15 14.25 -22.78
N ILE A 156 -14.27 13.78 -21.88
CA ILE A 156 -14.07 12.36 -21.61
C ILE A 156 -14.66 12.05 -20.24
N ALA A 157 -15.55 11.06 -20.19
CA ALA A 157 -16.17 10.57 -18.96
C ALA A 157 -15.59 9.22 -18.56
N ALA A 158 -15.42 8.99 -17.26
CA ALA A 158 -15.23 7.64 -16.76
C ALA A 158 -16.53 6.83 -16.92
N THR A 159 -16.40 5.50 -17.05
CA THR A 159 -17.56 4.58 -17.14
C THR A 159 -18.47 4.68 -15.91
N ALA A 160 -17.89 4.93 -14.74
CA ALA A 160 -18.60 5.22 -13.51
C ALA A 160 -17.98 6.46 -12.85
N SER A 161 -18.82 7.37 -12.37
CA SER A 161 -18.37 8.53 -11.59
C SER A 161 -18.27 8.15 -10.10
N CYS A 162 -17.44 8.88 -9.36
CA CYS A 162 -17.20 8.71 -7.92
C CYS A 162 -16.71 7.31 -7.51
N THR A 163 -16.13 6.55 -8.45
CA THR A 163 -15.60 5.22 -8.19
C THR A 163 -14.14 5.34 -7.77
N ARG A 164 -13.81 4.80 -6.58
CA ARG A 164 -12.44 4.79 -6.06
C ARG A 164 -11.52 4.02 -7.01
N THR A 165 -10.43 4.64 -7.43
CA THR A 165 -9.43 4.03 -8.29
C THR A 165 -8.10 4.77 -8.13
N SER A 166 -7.01 4.04 -8.35
CA SER A 166 -5.65 4.59 -8.49
C SER A 166 -5.14 4.50 -9.92
N LEU A 167 -5.99 4.13 -10.87
CA LEU A 167 -5.66 3.99 -12.29
C LEU A 167 -6.51 4.96 -13.10
N PHE A 168 -5.86 5.86 -13.82
CA PHE A 168 -6.52 6.86 -14.64
C PHE A 168 -5.91 6.92 -16.03
N LYS A 169 -6.76 7.06 -17.05
CA LYS A 169 -6.33 7.38 -18.40
C LYS A 169 -6.11 8.88 -18.55
N ARG A 170 -5.26 9.26 -19.52
CA ARG A 170 -5.17 10.65 -19.97
C ARG A 170 -6.54 11.18 -20.39
N GLY A 171 -6.76 12.46 -20.17
CA GLY A 171 -8.00 13.13 -20.46
C GLY A 171 -9.15 12.84 -19.50
N LEU A 172 -9.03 11.88 -18.57
CA LEU A 172 -10.00 11.71 -17.49
C LEU A 172 -9.88 12.83 -16.44
N LYS A 173 -10.98 13.07 -15.75
CA LYS A 173 -10.99 13.91 -14.55
C LYS A 173 -10.80 13.05 -13.31
N LEU A 174 -9.72 13.32 -12.61
CA LEU A 174 -9.39 12.74 -11.33
C LEU A 174 -9.98 13.58 -10.19
N LEU A 175 -10.51 12.93 -9.17
CA LEU A 175 -10.97 13.54 -7.93
C LEU A 175 -10.13 13.05 -6.76
N TRP A 176 -9.49 13.94 -6.02
CA TRP A 176 -8.95 13.63 -4.70
C TRP A 176 -10.00 13.88 -3.64
N ARG A 177 -10.07 12.98 -2.66
CA ARG A 177 -10.89 13.11 -1.46
C ARG A 177 -10.04 12.87 -0.23
N ALA A 178 -10.23 13.68 0.80
CA ALA A 178 -9.54 13.52 2.07
C ALA A 178 -10.42 13.86 3.27
N GLU A 179 -10.24 13.09 4.34
CA GLU A 179 -10.54 13.50 5.71
C GLU A 179 -9.21 13.72 6.44
N ILE A 180 -9.13 14.79 7.21
CA ILE A 180 -7.95 15.12 8.01
C ILE A 180 -8.36 15.24 9.47
N VAL A 181 -7.62 14.60 10.36
CA VAL A 181 -7.93 14.51 11.78
C VAL A 181 -6.81 15.14 12.58
N ASP A 182 -7.15 16.07 13.48
CA ASP A 182 -6.21 16.54 14.50
C ASP A 182 -6.07 15.46 15.57
N THR A 183 -4.89 14.86 15.65
CA THR A 183 -4.66 13.69 16.51
C THR A 183 -4.69 14.03 17.99
N SER A 184 -4.53 15.32 18.36
CA SER A 184 -4.64 15.75 19.76
C SER A 184 -6.08 15.81 20.25
N SER A 185 -7.02 16.12 19.35
CA SER A 185 -8.45 16.24 19.68
C SER A 185 -9.31 15.08 19.16
N GLY A 186 -8.79 14.28 18.23
CA GLY A 186 -9.51 13.23 17.52
C GLY A 186 -10.59 13.75 16.56
N LYS A 187 -10.65 15.06 16.31
CA LYS A 187 -11.72 15.68 15.49
C LYS A 187 -11.29 15.81 14.03
N VAL A 188 -12.25 15.55 13.14
CA VAL A 188 -12.10 15.88 11.72
C VAL A 188 -12.04 17.40 11.55
N LEU A 189 -11.01 17.88 10.87
CA LEU A 189 -10.80 19.28 10.60
C LEU A 189 -11.67 19.74 9.43
N GLN A 190 -12.48 20.76 9.68
CA GLN A 190 -13.36 21.41 8.70
C GLN A 190 -12.82 22.82 8.38
N THR A 191 -13.51 23.54 7.48
CA THR A 191 -13.09 24.85 6.97
C THR A 191 -12.65 25.83 8.06
N ALA A 192 -13.37 25.92 9.18
CA ALA A 192 -13.05 26.88 10.25
C ALA A 192 -11.70 26.62 10.95
N ALA A 193 -11.20 25.39 10.92
CA ALA A 193 -9.95 25.00 11.56
C ALA A 193 -8.76 24.93 10.58
N VAL A 194 -9.00 25.10 9.28
CA VAL A 194 -8.01 24.92 8.22
C VAL A 194 -7.73 26.24 7.53
N LYS A 195 -6.45 26.65 7.56
CA LYS A 195 -5.97 27.86 6.89
C LYS A 195 -5.75 27.60 5.39
N THR A 196 -5.07 26.51 5.07
CA THR A 196 -4.86 26.06 3.68
C THR A 196 -4.90 24.54 3.62
N PHE A 197 -5.46 24.00 2.54
CA PHE A 197 -5.31 22.59 2.19
C PHE A 197 -5.19 22.50 0.67
N VAL A 198 -4.08 21.97 0.18
CA VAL A 198 -3.76 21.92 -1.25
C VAL A 198 -3.26 20.54 -1.67
N VAL A 199 -3.49 20.22 -2.94
CA VAL A 199 -2.78 19.16 -3.67
C VAL A 199 -1.71 19.82 -4.53
N LYS A 200 -0.47 19.34 -4.45
CA LYS A 200 0.65 19.74 -5.29
C LYS A 200 0.97 18.63 -6.28
N LEU A 201 1.09 18.99 -7.56
CA LEU A 201 1.46 18.06 -8.63
C LEU A 201 2.95 18.18 -8.97
N PRO A 202 3.56 17.13 -9.54
CA PRO A 202 4.95 17.18 -10.03
C PRO A 202 5.20 18.27 -11.09
N SER A 203 4.15 18.68 -11.82
CA SER A 203 4.20 19.78 -12.78
C SER A 203 4.38 21.17 -12.14
N GLY A 204 4.30 21.27 -10.81
CA GLY A 204 4.33 22.53 -10.06
C GLY A 204 2.94 23.14 -9.84
N GLU A 205 1.89 22.56 -10.40
CA GLU A 205 0.51 23.01 -10.17
C GLU A 205 0.10 22.79 -8.70
N VAL A 206 -0.56 23.79 -8.11
CA VAL A 206 -1.06 23.76 -6.74
C VAL A 206 -2.55 24.02 -6.74
N ILE A 207 -3.33 23.02 -6.32
CA ILE A 207 -4.78 23.01 -6.42
C ILE A 207 -5.38 23.02 -5.03
N ALA A 208 -6.16 24.05 -4.70
CA ALA A 208 -6.84 24.13 -3.41
C ALA A 208 -7.91 23.04 -3.26
N MET A 209 -7.97 22.44 -2.07
CA MET A 209 -9.04 21.55 -1.67
C MET A 209 -10.18 22.32 -0.99
N LYS A 210 -11.41 21.89 -1.23
CA LYS A 210 -12.62 22.48 -0.65
C LYS A 210 -13.34 21.46 0.19
N PHE A 211 -13.71 21.83 1.42
CA PHE A 211 -14.54 21.01 2.27
C PHE A 211 -16.02 21.18 1.90
N GLY A 212 -16.74 20.08 1.71
CA GLY A 212 -18.15 20.13 1.36
C GLY A 212 -18.84 18.78 1.48
N ALA A 213 -20.16 18.82 1.49
CA ALA A 213 -21.03 17.65 1.50
C ALA A 213 -20.92 16.85 0.19
N HIS A 214 -20.83 15.54 0.29
CA HIS A 214 -20.87 14.59 -0.82
C HIS A 214 -21.95 13.54 -0.59
N GLY A 215 -22.73 13.26 -1.63
CA GLY A 215 -23.89 12.35 -1.58
C GLY A 215 -25.22 13.08 -1.41
N SER A 216 -26.29 12.32 -1.25
CA SER A 216 -27.66 12.80 -1.05
C SER A 216 -28.38 11.98 0.01
N GLY A 217 -29.35 12.58 0.70
CA GLY A 217 -30.15 11.89 1.73
C GLY A 217 -29.45 11.80 3.09
N GLU A 218 -29.75 10.74 3.86
CA GLU A 218 -29.27 10.58 5.25
C GLU A 218 -27.79 10.22 5.38
N ASN A 219 -27.11 9.86 4.28
CA ASN A 219 -25.71 9.43 4.26
C ASN A 219 -24.77 10.49 3.67
N ILE A 220 -25.06 11.78 3.89
CA ILE A 220 -24.16 12.86 3.47
C ILE A 220 -22.91 12.82 4.35
N ARG A 221 -21.75 12.53 3.73
CA ARG A 221 -20.44 12.73 4.35
C ARG A 221 -19.74 13.92 3.73
N ALA A 222 -19.06 14.70 4.56
CA ALA A 222 -18.30 15.85 4.08
C ALA A 222 -16.83 15.50 3.98
N PHE A 223 -16.23 15.84 2.84
CA PHE A 223 -14.81 15.59 2.55
C PHE A 223 -14.15 16.86 2.05
N TRP A 224 -12.84 16.94 2.26
CA TRP A 224 -12.00 17.82 1.45
C TRP A 224 -11.87 17.22 0.07
N THR A 225 -12.19 17.99 -0.96
CA THR A 225 -12.12 17.52 -2.34
C THR A 225 -11.51 18.55 -3.27
N THR A 226 -10.82 18.04 -4.28
CA THR A 226 -10.44 18.81 -5.46
C THR A 226 -10.32 17.89 -6.66
N SER A 227 -10.35 18.44 -7.86
CA SER A 227 -10.28 17.66 -9.09
C SER A 227 -9.28 18.24 -10.06
N TRP A 228 -8.75 17.38 -10.93
CA TRP A 228 -7.83 17.75 -11.98
C TRP A 228 -8.12 16.97 -13.25
N ASP A 229 -8.19 17.69 -14.37
CA ASP A 229 -8.33 17.10 -15.69
C ASP A 229 -6.95 16.71 -16.21
N ILE A 230 -6.67 15.41 -16.29
CA ILE A 230 -5.37 14.87 -16.70
C ILE A 230 -5.11 15.28 -18.16
N PRO A 231 -4.02 16.01 -18.48
CA PRO A 231 -3.72 16.39 -19.85
C PRO A 231 -3.63 15.19 -20.79
N LEU A 232 -4.04 15.39 -22.05
CA LEU A 232 -4.00 14.36 -23.10
C LEU A 232 -2.58 13.91 -23.45
N ASP A 233 -1.58 14.69 -23.07
CA ASP A 233 -0.15 14.49 -23.28
C ASP A 233 0.62 14.21 -21.97
N TYR A 234 -0.06 14.07 -20.83
CA TYR A 234 0.59 13.87 -19.54
C TYR A 234 1.47 12.59 -19.53
N PRO A 235 2.65 12.55 -18.89
CA PRO A 235 3.46 11.34 -18.85
C PRO A 235 2.71 10.12 -18.28
N LEU A 236 2.93 8.93 -18.84
CA LEU A 236 2.45 7.69 -18.26
C LEU A 236 3.27 7.33 -17.02
N GLY A 237 2.68 6.54 -16.12
CA GLY A 237 3.33 6.06 -14.90
C GLY A 237 2.82 6.77 -13.65
N ILE A 238 3.65 6.80 -12.62
CA ILE A 238 3.24 7.22 -11.28
C ILE A 238 3.04 8.74 -11.22
N LEU A 239 1.90 9.18 -10.69
CA LEU A 239 1.66 10.57 -10.34
C LEU A 239 2.04 10.80 -8.87
N ASP A 240 3.24 11.35 -8.64
CA ASP A 240 3.76 11.65 -7.29
C ASP A 240 3.21 12.97 -6.73
N TYR A 241 1.92 13.00 -6.42
CA TYR A 241 1.27 14.16 -5.82
C TYR A 241 1.53 14.25 -4.31
N THR A 242 1.44 15.46 -3.77
CA THR A 242 1.53 15.71 -2.32
C THR A 242 0.31 16.49 -1.85
N MET A 243 -0.27 16.08 -0.74
CA MET A 243 -1.30 16.84 -0.03
C MET A 243 -0.67 17.58 1.15
N GLU A 244 -0.93 18.88 1.28
CA GLU A 244 -0.42 19.70 2.38
C GLU A 244 -1.53 20.50 3.03
N VAL A 245 -1.61 20.41 4.36
CA VAL A 245 -2.54 21.19 5.18
C VAL A 245 -1.78 22.06 6.17
N VAL A 246 -2.29 23.27 6.36
CA VAL A 246 -1.93 24.17 7.46
C VAL A 246 -3.22 24.55 8.17
N THR A 247 -3.27 24.31 9.48
CA THR A 247 -4.40 24.70 10.33
C THR A 247 -4.29 26.15 10.79
N VAL A 248 -5.39 26.71 11.30
CA VAL A 248 -5.40 28.09 11.81
C VAL A 248 -4.49 28.30 13.03
N ASP A 249 -4.28 27.25 13.83
CA ASP A 249 -3.35 27.21 14.97
C ASP A 249 -1.91 26.85 14.57
N GLY A 250 -1.62 26.72 13.27
CA GLY A 250 -0.26 26.56 12.74
C GLY A 250 0.26 25.12 12.68
N LYS A 251 -0.55 24.11 13.03
CA LYS A 251 -0.19 22.71 12.79
C LYS A 251 -0.10 22.45 11.28
N THR A 252 0.81 21.57 10.90
CA THR A 252 1.01 21.17 9.52
C THR A 252 0.89 19.67 9.36
N GLY A 253 0.40 19.24 8.20
CA GLY A 253 0.30 17.84 7.82
C GLY A 253 0.67 17.67 6.36
N THR A 254 1.34 16.57 6.06
CA THR A 254 1.72 16.21 4.69
C THR A 254 1.37 14.76 4.44
N PHE A 255 0.70 14.51 3.32
CA PHE A 255 0.42 13.17 2.82
C PHE A 255 1.09 12.96 1.46
N ARG A 256 1.71 11.79 1.30
CA ARG A 256 2.35 11.31 0.07
C ARG A 256 1.98 9.85 -0.12
N GLU A 257 1.32 9.55 -1.23
CA GLU A 257 0.91 8.19 -1.60
C GLU A 257 2.10 7.21 -1.61
N ASN A 258 3.28 7.67 -2.05
CA ASN A 258 4.48 6.85 -2.24
C ASN A 258 5.28 6.55 -0.95
N THR A 259 4.72 6.80 0.25
CA THR A 259 5.45 6.58 1.52
C THR A 259 5.05 5.30 2.28
N GLY A 260 4.27 4.41 1.65
CA GLY A 260 4.15 3.01 2.06
C GLY A 260 3.31 2.72 3.32
N LEU A 261 2.43 3.65 3.74
CA LEU A 261 1.65 3.50 4.98
C LEU A 261 0.11 3.54 4.83
N GLY A 262 -0.48 3.38 3.63
CA GLY A 262 -1.94 3.33 3.57
C GLY A 262 -2.55 2.98 2.21
N THR A 263 -2.94 1.71 2.07
CA THR A 263 -4.21 1.16 1.49
C THR A 263 -4.80 1.65 0.15
N SER A 264 -4.23 2.64 -0.53
CA SER A 264 -4.62 3.02 -1.89
C SER A 264 -3.43 2.75 -2.80
N GLY A 265 -3.68 2.06 -3.91
CA GLY A 265 -2.62 1.70 -4.85
C GLY A 265 -1.90 2.96 -5.35
N VAL A 266 -0.63 2.83 -5.72
CA VAL A 266 0.15 3.92 -6.30
C VAL A 266 -0.63 4.54 -7.47
N LEU A 267 -0.95 5.83 -7.35
CA LEU A 267 -1.71 6.56 -8.37
C LEU A 267 -0.93 6.55 -9.69
N THR A 268 -1.52 5.96 -10.73
CA THR A 268 -0.84 5.68 -12.00
C THR A 268 -1.68 6.17 -13.18
N ILE A 269 -1.02 6.87 -14.08
CA ILE A 269 -1.56 7.30 -15.37
C ILE A 269 -1.23 6.24 -16.43
N VAL A 270 -2.27 5.75 -17.09
CA VAL A 270 -2.21 4.71 -18.13
C VAL A 270 -2.77 5.25 -19.45
N GLU A 271 -2.62 4.47 -20.52
CA GLU A 271 -3.29 4.73 -21.81
C GLU A 271 -4.80 4.47 -21.77
#